data_AF-A0A1H2X7I4-F1
#
_entry.id   AF-A0A1H2X7I4-F1
#
_cell.length_a   1.000
_cell.length_b   1.000
_cell.length_c   1.000
_cell.angle_alpha   90.00
_cell.angle_beta   90.00
_cell.angle_gamma   90.00
#
_symmetry.space_group_name_H-M   'P 1'
#
loop_
_entity.id
_entity.type
_entity.pdbx_description
1 polymer ?
#
loop_
_entity_poly.entity_id
_entity_poly.type
_entity_poly.pdbx_seq_one_letter_code
_entity_poly.pdbx_strand_id
1 'polypeptide(L)'
;MWYFRNALVRANYNDYTKNIRETTEYLELFLRNLLLGETNELKIRYLHVRWKDAKQDIQGIKQDIGDSKQDIGIPNELSSKTKQHIRDQFCEFGYDRFFGRTDVQNILGLTASPSSALLKRMLELDLIYPMKGKGKGKYLFKNTEDK
;
A
#
# COMPACT_ATOMS: atom_id res chain seq x y z
N MET A 1 28.64 11.69 10.92
CA MET A 1 28.69 13.05 10.35
C MET A 1 27.46 13.45 9.51
N TRP A 2 26.71 12.51 8.91
CA TRP A 2 25.56 12.84 8.04
C TRP A 2 24.35 13.48 8.78
N TYR A 3 24.07 13.03 10.01
CA TYR A 3 22.94 13.53 10.80
C TYR A 3 23.06 15.02 11.15
N PHE A 4 24.22 15.45 11.64
CA PHE A 4 24.46 16.83 12.06
C PHE A 4 24.22 17.85 10.93
N ARG A 5 24.71 17.56 9.72
CA ARG A 5 24.49 18.42 8.55
C ARG A 5 22.99 18.58 8.24
N ASN A 6 22.24 17.48 8.26
CA ASN A 6 20.81 17.53 7.99
C ASN A 6 20.05 18.23 9.11
N ALA A 7 20.47 18.07 10.37
CA ALA A 7 19.86 18.74 11.52
C ALA A 7 20.04 20.25 11.39
N LEU A 8 21.22 20.70 10.96
CA LEU A 8 21.48 22.11 10.69
C LEU A 8 20.61 22.65 9.54
N VAL A 9 20.43 21.89 8.47
CA VAL A 9 19.51 22.27 7.38
C VAL A 9 18.09 22.42 7.93
N ARG A 10 17.61 21.47 8.73
CA ARG A 10 16.25 21.50 9.30
C ARG A 10 16.04 22.68 10.27
N ALA A 11 17.07 23.06 11.01
CA ALA A 11 17.08 24.20 11.91
C ALA A 11 17.11 25.56 11.21
N ASN A 12 17.42 25.59 9.91
CA ASN A 12 17.44 26.83 9.12
C ASN A 12 16.43 26.82 7.96
N TYR A 13 15.57 25.80 7.87
CA TYR A 13 14.64 25.64 6.75
C TYR A 13 13.22 26.09 7.10
N ASN A 14 12.70 27.02 6.29
CA ASN A 14 11.34 27.56 6.36
C ASN A 14 10.63 27.48 5.01
N ASP A 15 9.37 27.03 5.02
CA ASP A 15 8.48 27.03 3.85
C ASP A 15 7.03 27.28 4.30
N TYR A 16 6.59 28.54 4.21
CA TYR A 16 5.25 28.97 4.62
C TYR A 16 4.14 28.36 3.77
N THR A 17 4.41 28.07 2.48
CA THR A 17 3.40 27.47 1.58
C THR A 17 3.02 26.07 2.00
N LYS A 18 3.98 25.35 2.62
CA LYS A 18 3.79 24.00 3.15
C LYS A 18 3.62 23.98 4.67
N ASN A 19 3.47 25.14 5.31
CA ASN A 19 3.40 25.32 6.76
C ASN A 19 4.58 24.67 7.52
N ILE A 20 5.79 24.74 6.95
CA ILE A 20 7.01 24.19 7.53
C ILE A 20 7.76 25.34 8.21
N ARG A 21 8.00 25.20 9.52
CA ARG A 21 8.84 26.10 10.30
C ARG A 21 10.13 25.44 10.75
N GLU A 22 11.13 26.25 11.03
CA GLU A 22 12.42 25.85 11.54
C GLU A 22 12.27 25.15 12.90
N THR A 23 13.14 24.18 13.18
CA THR A 23 13.20 23.53 14.50
C THR A 23 14.63 23.14 14.85
N THR A 24 15.06 23.46 16.07
CA THR A 24 16.38 23.13 16.61
C THR A 24 16.42 21.78 17.32
N GLU A 25 15.28 21.13 17.49
CA GLU A 25 15.11 19.89 18.26
C GLU A 25 16.15 18.80 17.91
N TYR A 26 16.35 18.54 16.61
CA TYR A 26 17.32 17.52 16.16
C TYR A 26 18.77 17.91 16.39
N LEU A 27 19.06 19.22 16.34
CA LEU A 27 20.40 19.72 16.62
C LEU A 27 20.71 19.63 18.12
N GLU A 28 19.73 19.97 18.96
CA GLU A 28 19.82 19.81 20.41
C GLU A 28 20.00 18.34 20.81
N LEU A 29 19.27 17.42 20.18
CA LEU A 29 19.41 15.98 20.43
C LEU A 29 20.83 15.47 20.11
N PHE A 30 21.41 15.94 19.01
CA PHE A 30 22.79 15.63 18.66
C PHE A 30 23.79 16.21 19.68
N LEU A 31 23.61 17.48 20.07
CA LEU A 31 24.51 18.16 21.01
C LEU A 31 24.43 17.55 22.42
N ARG A 32 23.24 17.15 22.87
CA ARG A 32 23.05 16.44 24.14
C ARG A 32 23.78 15.11 24.17
N ASN A 33 23.70 14.32 23.09
CA ASN A 33 24.46 13.08 23.01
C ASN A 33 25.97 13.33 23.04
N LEU A 34 26.42 14.38 22.35
CA LEU A 34 27.84 14.72 22.24
C LEU A 34 28.42 15.29 23.54
N LEU A 35 27.71 16.23 24.17
CA LEU A 35 28.21 17.03 25.30
C LEU A 35 27.82 16.46 26.66
N LEU A 36 26.62 15.87 26.76
CA LEU A 36 26.08 15.32 28.01
C LEU A 36 26.19 13.79 28.07
N GLY A 37 26.67 13.15 27.00
CA GLY A 37 26.79 11.69 26.92
C GLY A 37 25.44 10.96 26.85
N GLU A 38 24.36 11.67 26.52
CA GLU A 38 23.03 11.07 26.35
C GLU A 38 23.02 10.09 25.15
N THR A 39 22.10 9.13 25.19
CA THR A 39 21.96 8.08 24.16
C THR A 39 20.68 8.23 23.35
N ASN A 40 20.26 9.48 23.09
CA ASN A 40 19.07 9.74 22.30
C ASN A 40 19.21 9.20 20.88
N GLU A 41 18.10 8.79 20.28
CA GLU A 41 18.12 8.14 18.97
C GLU A 41 18.24 9.15 17.81
N LEU A 42 19.37 9.11 17.09
CA LEU A 42 19.64 10.01 15.97
C LEU A 42 19.34 9.35 14.62
N LYS A 43 18.06 9.27 14.22
CA LYS A 43 17.67 8.76 12.89
C LYS A 43 17.46 9.88 11.87
N ILE A 44 18.10 9.75 10.70
CA ILE A 44 17.97 10.69 9.57
C ILE A 44 16.51 10.84 9.11
N ARG A 45 15.72 9.77 9.21
CA ARG A 45 14.30 9.77 8.83
C ARG A 45 13.48 10.82 9.59
N TYR A 46 13.84 11.11 10.84
CA TYR A 46 13.14 12.08 11.69
C TYR A 46 13.27 13.50 11.17
N LEU A 47 14.33 13.81 10.42
CA LEU A 47 14.59 15.14 9.88
C LEU A 47 13.82 15.41 8.60
N HIS A 48 13.18 14.40 8.01
CA HIS A 48 12.40 14.56 6.79
C HIS A 48 11.10 15.31 7.11
N VAL A 49 10.77 16.37 6.37
CA VAL A 49 9.63 17.23 6.75
C VAL A 49 8.26 16.54 6.64
N ARG A 50 8.15 15.52 5.80
CA ARG A 50 6.95 14.67 5.71
C ARG A 50 6.95 13.52 6.73
N TRP A 51 8.01 13.40 7.53
CA TRP A 51 8.06 12.43 8.62
C TRP A 51 7.07 12.87 9.69
N LYS A 52 5.99 12.11 9.83
CA LYS A 52 5.15 12.17 11.01
C LYS A 52 5.56 10.97 11.85
N ASP A 53 5.77 11.17 13.14
CA ASP A 53 5.74 10.08 14.13
C ASP A 53 4.32 9.54 14.22
N ALA A 54 3.85 8.96 13.13
CA ALA A 54 2.94 7.85 13.26
C ALA A 54 3.75 6.82 14.02
N LYS A 55 3.55 6.79 15.34
CA LYS A 55 3.32 5.51 16.00
C LYS A 55 2.35 4.79 15.06
N GLN A 56 2.89 4.00 14.15
CA GLN A 56 2.17 2.87 13.64
C GLN A 56 2.08 1.97 14.85
N ASP A 57 1.13 2.30 15.73
CA ASP A 57 0.42 1.27 16.43
C ASP A 57 -0.01 0.33 15.32
N ILE A 58 0.65 -0.81 15.24
CA ILE A 58 0.21 -1.96 14.48
C ILE A 58 -1.01 -2.51 15.24
N GLN A 59 -2.01 -1.66 15.40
CA GLN A 59 -3.35 -1.92 15.88
C GLN A 59 -4.28 -1.33 14.83
N GLY A 60 -4.43 -2.08 13.74
CA GLY A 60 -5.69 -2.16 13.03
C GLY A 60 -6.27 -0.86 12.46
N ILE A 61 -5.49 0.06 11.91
CA ILE A 61 -6.07 1.11 11.06
C ILE A 61 -6.39 0.52 9.69
N LYS A 62 -7.57 -0.12 9.65
CA LYS A 62 -8.41 -0.20 8.46
C LYS A 62 -8.45 1.17 7.83
N GLN A 63 -7.85 1.31 6.66
CA GLN A 63 -8.24 2.34 5.73
C GLN A 63 -9.60 1.90 5.16
N ASP A 64 -10.66 2.25 5.89
CA ASP A 64 -11.99 2.38 5.30
C ASP A 64 -11.96 3.67 4.47
N ILE A 65 -11.46 3.57 3.24
CA ILE A 65 -11.93 4.45 2.18
C ILE A 65 -13.22 3.80 1.72
N GLY A 66 -14.34 4.41 2.13
CA GLY A 66 -15.67 3.91 1.81
C GLY A 66 -15.81 3.76 0.31
N ASP A 67 -16.10 2.53 -0.12
CA ASP A 67 -16.88 2.33 -1.32
C ASP A 67 -17.82 1.15 -1.07
N SER A 68 -19.10 1.51 -1.03
CA SER A 68 -20.23 0.74 -1.55
C SER A 68 -20.00 -0.77 -1.60
N LYS A 69 -20.47 -1.47 -0.56
CA LYS A 69 -20.56 -2.94 -0.52
C LYS A 69 -21.27 -3.46 -1.78
N GLN A 70 -20.51 -3.90 -2.77
CA GLN A 70 -20.93 -4.98 -3.63
C GLN A 70 -20.35 -6.25 -3.00
N ASP A 71 -21.23 -7.04 -2.38
CA ASP A 71 -20.90 -8.33 -1.76
C ASP A 71 -20.49 -9.33 -2.85
N ILE A 72 -19.27 -9.22 -3.35
CA ILE A 72 -18.63 -10.38 -3.95
C ILE A 72 -18.45 -11.36 -2.78
N GLY A 73 -19.02 -12.56 -2.88
CA GLY A 73 -18.88 -13.63 -1.90
C GLY A 73 -17.45 -14.15 -1.79
N ILE A 74 -16.49 -13.29 -1.42
CA ILE A 74 -15.07 -13.61 -1.32
C ILE A 74 -14.89 -14.50 -0.08
N PRO A 75 -14.38 -15.74 -0.24
CA PRO A 75 -14.20 -16.65 0.87
C PRO A 75 -13.32 -16.06 1.97
N ASN A 76 -13.71 -16.32 3.23
CA ASN A 76 -13.00 -15.76 4.38
C ASN A 76 -11.56 -16.27 4.53
N GLU A 77 -11.22 -17.39 3.88
CA GLU A 77 -9.91 -18.05 3.88
C GLU A 77 -8.79 -17.25 3.20
N LEU A 78 -9.13 -16.20 2.44
CA LEU A 78 -8.14 -15.36 1.78
C LEU A 78 -7.50 -14.33 2.73
N SER A 79 -6.19 -14.11 2.54
CA SER A 79 -5.46 -13.02 3.21
C SER A 79 -6.08 -11.66 2.88
N SER A 80 -6.10 -10.74 3.84
CA SER A 80 -6.62 -9.37 3.68
C SER A 80 -6.04 -8.66 2.45
N LYS A 81 -4.75 -8.85 2.18
CA LYS A 81 -4.06 -8.29 1.01
C LYS A 81 -4.58 -8.88 -0.30
N THR A 82 -4.87 -10.18 -0.32
CA THR A 82 -5.45 -10.86 -1.49
C THR A 82 -6.89 -10.41 -1.74
N LYS A 83 -7.68 -10.24 -0.67
CA LYS A 83 -9.04 -9.71 -0.77
C LYS A 83 -9.05 -8.30 -1.38
N GLN A 84 -8.12 -7.44 -0.98
CA GLN A 84 -8.00 -6.10 -1.55
C GLN A 84 -7.67 -6.14 -3.05
N HIS A 85 -6.65 -6.92 -3.43
CA HIS A 85 -6.29 -7.08 -4.86
C HIS A 85 -7.46 -7.57 -5.72
N ILE A 86 -8.29 -8.49 -5.20
CA ILE A 86 -9.46 -9.01 -5.91
C ILE A 86 -10.52 -7.91 -6.05
N ARG A 87 -10.75 -7.10 -5.02
CA ARG A 87 -11.68 -5.95 -5.10
C ARG A 87 -11.20 -4.94 -6.12
N ASP A 88 -9.92 -4.58 -6.11
CA ASP A 88 -9.36 -3.61 -7.05
C ASP A 88 -9.51 -4.10 -8.50
N GLN A 89 -9.26 -5.39 -8.75
CA GLN A 89 -9.53 -6.01 -10.06
C GLN A 89 -11.01 -5.97 -10.43
N PHE A 90 -11.88 -6.28 -9.47
CA PHE A 90 -13.32 -6.30 -9.71
C PHE A 90 -13.89 -4.91 -10.01
N CYS A 91 -13.42 -3.86 -9.33
CA CYS A 91 -13.81 -2.48 -9.62
C CYS A 91 -13.45 -2.07 -11.06
N GLU A 92 -12.36 -2.59 -11.61
CA GLU A 92 -11.90 -2.24 -12.96
C GLU A 92 -12.60 -3.05 -14.07
N PHE A 93 -12.83 -4.34 -13.83
CA PHE A 93 -13.36 -5.27 -14.84
C PHE A 93 -14.85 -5.57 -14.70
N GLY A 94 -15.37 -5.64 -13.47
CA GLY A 94 -16.73 -6.09 -13.19
C GLY A 94 -17.02 -7.50 -13.74
N TYR A 95 -18.30 -7.80 -13.97
CA TYR A 95 -18.75 -9.09 -14.51
C TYR A 95 -18.68 -9.19 -16.04
N ASP A 96 -18.59 -8.08 -16.76
CA ASP A 96 -18.71 -8.07 -18.22
C ASP A 96 -17.38 -7.98 -18.97
N ARG A 97 -16.30 -7.56 -18.31
CA ARG A 97 -14.98 -7.40 -18.95
C ARG A 97 -14.07 -8.57 -18.64
N PHE A 98 -13.61 -9.23 -19.70
CA PHE A 98 -12.60 -10.27 -19.59
C PHE A 98 -11.23 -9.66 -19.28
N PHE A 99 -10.46 -10.34 -18.44
CA PHE A 99 -9.11 -9.94 -18.08
C PHE A 99 -8.16 -11.13 -18.16
N GLY A 100 -6.88 -10.84 -18.40
CA GLY A 100 -5.81 -11.82 -18.42
C GLY A 100 -4.68 -11.46 -17.47
N ARG A 101 -3.61 -12.24 -17.51
CA ARG A 101 -2.44 -12.03 -16.65
C ARG A 101 -1.85 -10.63 -16.79
N THR A 102 -1.64 -10.17 -18.03
CA THR A 102 -1.04 -8.84 -18.29
C THR A 102 -1.89 -7.71 -17.74
N ASP A 103 -3.21 -7.85 -17.85
CA ASP A 103 -4.15 -6.83 -17.39
C ASP A 103 -4.08 -6.72 -15.85
N VAL A 104 -4.02 -7.86 -15.16
CA VAL A 104 -3.80 -7.94 -13.71
C VAL A 104 -2.46 -7.33 -13.29
N GLN A 105 -1.40 -7.57 -14.07
CA GLN A 105 -0.07 -7.00 -13.80
C GLN A 105 -0.08 -5.47 -13.88
N ASN A 106 -0.76 -4.92 -14.88
CA ASN A 106 -0.81 -3.47 -15.10
C ASN A 106 -1.59 -2.74 -13.99
N ILE A 107 -2.70 -3.32 -13.52
CA ILE A 107 -3.54 -2.70 -12.49
C ILE A 107 -2.91 -2.81 -11.11
N LEU A 108 -2.45 -4.01 -10.74
CA LEU A 108 -1.92 -4.26 -9.40
C LEU A 108 -0.41 -3.98 -9.27
N GLY A 109 0.27 -3.66 -10.36
CA GLY A 109 1.73 -3.50 -10.38
C GLY A 109 2.50 -4.77 -10.01
N LEU A 110 1.88 -5.95 -10.19
CA LEU A 110 2.46 -7.23 -9.78
C LEU A 110 3.37 -7.82 -10.86
N THR A 111 4.38 -8.57 -10.44
CA THR A 111 5.21 -9.37 -11.36
C THR A 111 4.43 -10.58 -11.89
N ALA A 112 4.98 -11.24 -12.91
CA ALA A 112 4.32 -12.31 -13.66
C ALA A 112 3.90 -13.51 -12.79
N SER A 113 4.76 -13.88 -11.84
CA SER A 113 4.55 -15.05 -10.96
C SER A 113 3.43 -14.80 -9.94
N PRO A 114 3.44 -13.72 -9.13
CA PRO A 114 2.34 -13.38 -8.22
C PRO A 114 0.99 -13.24 -8.92
N SER A 115 0.96 -12.67 -10.12
CA SER A 115 -0.28 -12.51 -10.90
C SER A 115 -0.84 -13.86 -11.35
N SER A 116 0.02 -14.79 -11.77
CA SER A 116 -0.38 -16.15 -12.13
C SER A 116 -0.91 -16.92 -10.91
N ALA A 117 -0.23 -16.77 -9.76
CA ALA A 117 -0.64 -17.41 -8.51
C ALA A 117 -2.00 -16.88 -8.02
N LEU A 118 -2.23 -15.58 -8.13
CA LEU A 118 -3.51 -14.96 -7.79
C LEU A 118 -4.65 -15.50 -8.65
N LEU A 119 -4.47 -15.52 -9.98
CA LEU A 119 -5.46 -16.08 -10.91
C LEU A 119 -5.77 -17.55 -10.60
N LYS A 120 -4.74 -18.36 -10.30
CA LYS A 120 -4.92 -19.76 -9.91
C LYS A 120 -5.77 -19.88 -8.65
N ARG A 121 -5.51 -19.06 -7.62
CA ARG A 121 -6.29 -19.04 -6.38
C ARG A 121 -7.73 -18.61 -6.61
N MET A 122 -7.97 -17.61 -7.45
CA MET A 122 -9.32 -17.16 -7.80
C MET A 122 -10.11 -18.25 -8.54
N LEU A 123 -9.44 -19.02 -9.40
CA LEU A 123 -10.04 -20.15 -10.11
C LEU A 123 -10.36 -21.31 -9.17
N GLU A 124 -9.47 -21.64 -8.22
CA GLU A 124 -9.70 -22.66 -7.18
C GLU A 124 -10.91 -22.32 -6.30
N LEU A 125 -11.14 -21.04 -6.05
CA LEU A 125 -12.26 -20.53 -5.24
C LEU A 125 -13.54 -20.27 -6.06
N ASP A 126 -13.56 -20.67 -7.34
CA ASP A 126 -14.71 -20.50 -8.24
C ASP A 126 -15.21 -19.03 -8.36
N LEU A 127 -14.30 -18.07 -8.14
CA LEU A 127 -14.58 -16.63 -8.27
C LEU A 127 -14.53 -16.17 -9.73
N ILE A 128 -13.76 -16.88 -10.55
CA ILE A 128 -13.54 -16.57 -11.97
C ILE A 128 -13.62 -17.85 -12.79
N TYR A 129 -13.96 -17.73 -14.06
CA TYR A 129 -13.96 -18.86 -14.99
C TYR A 129 -13.23 -18.53 -16.30
N PRO A 130 -12.59 -19.52 -16.95
CA PRO A 130 -11.92 -19.32 -18.22
C PRO A 130 -12.93 -19.16 -19.35
N MET A 131 -12.74 -18.14 -20.19
CA MET A 131 -13.62 -17.87 -21.32
C MET A 131 -13.15 -18.62 -22.56
N LYS A 132 -14.00 -19.51 -23.11
CA LYS A 132 -13.71 -20.24 -24.35
C LYS A 132 -14.04 -19.38 -25.58
N GLY A 133 -13.03 -19.10 -26.41
CA GLY A 133 -13.24 -18.50 -27.74
C GLY A 133 -12.64 -17.10 -27.94
N LYS A 134 -12.10 -16.43 -26.90
CA LYS A 134 -11.49 -15.08 -27.03
C LYS A 134 -9.99 -14.99 -26.72
N GLY A 135 -9.30 -16.10 -26.89
CA GLY A 135 -7.84 -16.20 -26.71
C GLY A 135 -7.45 -16.92 -25.41
N LYS A 136 -6.25 -17.49 -25.40
CA LYS A 136 -5.72 -18.26 -24.26
C LYS A 136 -5.55 -17.34 -23.03
N GLY A 137 -5.94 -17.82 -21.86
CA GLY A 137 -5.65 -17.14 -20.58
C GLY A 137 -6.48 -15.89 -20.29
N LYS A 138 -7.72 -15.85 -20.81
CA LYS A 138 -8.73 -14.84 -20.46
C LYS A 138 -9.77 -15.40 -19.49
N TYR A 139 -10.08 -14.61 -18.48
CA TYR A 139 -10.96 -14.95 -17.37
C TYR A 139 -12.05 -13.90 -17.23
N LEU A 140 -13.19 -14.31 -16.69
CA LEU A 140 -14.29 -13.44 -16.32
C LEU A 140 -14.68 -13.70 -14.86
N PHE A 141 -15.12 -12.67 -14.15
CA PHE A 141 -15.71 -12.85 -12.83
C PHE A 141 -17.04 -13.58 -12.95
N LYS A 142 -17.28 -14.51 -12.03
CA LYS A 142 -18.54 -15.26 -11.96
C LYS A 142 -19.56 -14.44 -11.16
N ASN A 143 -20.70 -14.10 -11.78
CA ASN A 143 -21.81 -13.52 -11.02
C ASN A 143 -22.44 -14.61 -10.13
N THR A 144 -22.74 -14.28 -8.87
CA THR A 144 -23.37 -15.20 -7.91
C THR A 144 -24.89 -15.28 -8.11
N GLU A 145 -25.45 -14.52 -9.06
CA GLU A 145 -26.89 -14.47 -9.37
C GLU A 145 -27.37 -15.46 -10.45
N ASP A 146 -26.49 -16.29 -11.04
CA ASP A 146 -26.90 -17.27 -12.06
C ASP A 146 -27.29 -18.63 -11.43
N LYS A 147 -28.42 -18.61 -10.70
CA LYS A 147 -29.12 -19.81 -10.25
C LYS A 147 -30.62 -19.73 -10.55
#